data_AF-C5TBQ9-F1
#
_entry.id   AF-C5TBQ9-F1
#
_cell.length_a   1.000
_cell.length_b   1.000
_cell.length_c   1.000
_cell.angle_alpha   90.00
_cell.angle_beta   90.00
_cell.angle_gamma   90.00
#
_symmetry.space_group_name_H-M   'P 1'
#
loop_
_entity.id
_entity.type
_entity.pdbx_description
1 polymer ?
#
loop_
_entity_poly.entity_id
_entity_poly.type
_entity_poly.pdbx_seq_one_letter_code
_entity_poly.pdbx_strand_id
1 'polypeptide(L)'
;AQEAAPAQGGAGGPGLGRMVGRGMVMNLTNPKVLVFFLAFLPQFADPARGSVAVQLMLLGVVFMLATLLVFGAIACFSGGFGALLQRSARAQTVLNRVAGLVFLGLAVRLATAER
;
A
#
# COMPACT_ATOMS: atom_id res chain seq x y z
N ALA A 1 -19.84 -31.23 33.78
CA ALA A 1 -19.78 -31.08 32.31
C ALA A 1 -18.85 -29.91 32.01
N GLN A 2 -17.59 -30.19 31.68
CA GLN A 2 -16.66 -29.18 31.15
C GLN A 2 -16.92 -29.10 29.66
N GLU A 3 -17.50 -27.99 29.21
CA GLU A 3 -17.67 -27.69 27.81
C GLU A 3 -16.32 -27.26 27.25
N ALA A 4 -15.62 -28.19 26.60
CA ALA A 4 -14.38 -27.92 25.90
C ALA A 4 -14.69 -26.98 24.72
N ALA A 5 -14.20 -25.75 24.80
CA ALA A 5 -14.18 -24.84 23.67
C ALA A 5 -13.47 -25.52 22.49
N PRO A 6 -14.02 -25.45 21.25
CA PRO A 6 -13.36 -26.06 20.11
C PRO A 6 -12.04 -25.34 19.89
N ALA A 7 -10.95 -26.11 19.88
CA ALA A 7 -9.66 -25.66 19.38
C ALA A 7 -9.86 -25.15 17.96
N GLN A 8 -9.76 -23.83 17.78
CA GLN A 8 -9.74 -23.21 16.46
C GLN A 8 -8.46 -23.69 15.77
N GLY A 9 -8.60 -24.75 14.98
CA GLY A 9 -7.53 -25.31 14.17
C GLY A 9 -6.92 -24.24 13.29
N GLY A 10 -5.59 -24.19 13.26
CA GLY A 10 -4.81 -23.25 12.47
C GLY A 10 -5.19 -23.31 11.01
N ALA A 11 -6.02 -22.36 10.57
CA ALA A 11 -6.28 -22.16 9.16
C ALA A 11 -5.03 -21.54 8.54
N GLY A 12 -4.29 -22.34 7.77
CA GLY A 12 -3.21 -21.86 6.92
C GLY A 12 -3.67 -20.62 6.17
N GLY A 13 -2.89 -19.54 6.28
CA GLY A 13 -3.21 -18.26 5.65
C GLY A 13 -3.54 -18.45 4.16
N PRO A 14 -4.35 -17.55 3.57
CA PRO A 14 -4.75 -17.67 2.17
C PRO A 14 -3.52 -17.94 1.29
N GLY A 15 -3.60 -18.96 0.43
CA GLY A 15 -2.48 -19.34 -0.43
C GLY A 15 -1.99 -18.14 -1.25
N LEU A 16 -0.68 -18.10 -1.53
CA LEU A 16 -0.01 -16.96 -2.17
C LEU A 16 -0.76 -16.43 -3.40
N GLY A 17 -1.26 -17.33 -4.26
CA GLY A 17 -2.05 -16.96 -5.44
C GLY A 17 -3.35 -16.22 -5.12
N ARG A 18 -4.04 -16.58 -4.03
CA ARG A 18 -5.26 -15.89 -3.56
C ARG A 18 -4.95 -14.51 -3.00
N MET A 19 -3.80 -14.34 -2.35
CA MET A 19 -3.33 -13.03 -1.86
C MET A 19 -2.95 -12.12 -3.04
N VAL A 20 -2.17 -12.63 -3.99
CA VAL A 20 -1.79 -11.89 -5.21
C VAL A 20 -3.03 -11.52 -6.03
N GLY A 21 -3.95 -12.45 -6.25
CA GLY A 21 -5.21 -12.20 -6.97
C GLY A 21 -6.05 -11.12 -6.30
N ARG A 22 -6.20 -11.14 -4.97
CA ARG A 22 -6.89 -10.06 -4.23
C ARG A 22 -6.21 -8.70 -4.42
N GLY A 23 -4.88 -8.64 -4.32
CA GLY A 23 -4.13 -7.41 -4.53
C GLY A 23 -4.27 -6.84 -5.94
N MET A 24 -4.28 -7.72 -6.95
CA MET A 24 -4.48 -7.36 -8.35
C MET A 24 -5.88 -6.79 -8.59
N VAL A 25 -6.93 -7.49 -8.14
CA VAL A 25 -8.32 -7.02 -8.25
C VAL A 25 -8.50 -5.68 -7.53
N MET A 26 -7.94 -5.53 -6.33
CA MET A 26 -8.01 -4.29 -5.56
C MET A 26 -7.34 -3.11 -6.28
N ASN A 27 -6.20 -3.33 -6.93
CA ASN A 27 -5.52 -2.30 -7.72
C ASN A 27 -6.29 -1.94 -9.00
N LEU A 28 -6.74 -2.93 -9.77
CA LEU A 28 -7.50 -2.72 -11.01
C LEU A 28 -8.83 -2.03 -10.77
N THR A 29 -9.52 -2.34 -9.67
CA THR A 29 -10.81 -1.74 -9.33
C THR A 29 -10.66 -0.34 -8.73
N ASN A 30 -9.44 0.10 -8.42
CA ASN A 30 -9.20 1.43 -7.86
C ASN A 30 -9.09 2.47 -9.00
N PRO A 31 -10.13 3.30 -9.25
CA PRO A 31 -10.13 4.23 -10.36
C PRO A 31 -9.05 5.29 -10.22
N LYS A 32 -8.62 5.62 -8.99
CA LYS A 32 -7.57 6.62 -8.75
C LYS A 32 -6.23 6.16 -9.32
N VAL A 33 -5.89 4.89 -9.11
CA VAL A 33 -4.64 4.30 -9.62
C VAL A 33 -4.67 4.26 -11.15
N LEU A 34 -5.79 3.82 -11.72
CA LEU A 34 -5.95 3.75 -13.17
C LEU A 34 -5.87 5.13 -13.83
N VAL A 35 -6.60 6.12 -13.30
CA VAL A 35 -6.59 7.50 -13.81
C VAL A 35 -5.20 8.12 -13.69
N PHE A 36 -4.49 7.89 -12.59
CA PHE A 36 -3.10 8.33 -12.46
C PHE A 36 -2.23 7.76 -13.58
N PHE A 37 -2.28 6.45 -13.82
CA PHE A 37 -1.47 5.85 -14.88
C PHE A 37 -1.85 6.33 -16.27
N LEU A 38 -3.15 6.43 -16.59
CA LEU A 38 -3.61 6.94 -17.88
C LEU A 38 -3.28 8.41 -18.10
N ALA A 39 -3.23 9.21 -17.03
CA ALA A 39 -2.86 10.61 -17.13
C ALA A 39 -1.35 10.81 -17.27
N PHE A 40 -0.53 10.03 -16.56
CA PHE A 40 0.92 10.25 -16.48
C PHE A 40 1.75 9.40 -17.44
N LEU A 41 1.49 8.09 -17.60
CA LEU A 41 2.32 7.22 -18.46
C LEU A 41 2.37 7.69 -19.91
N PRO A 42 1.24 8.04 -20.57
CA PRO A 42 1.27 8.47 -21.96
C PRO A 42 2.05 9.76 -22.20
N GLN A 43 2.18 10.63 -21.19
CA GLN A 43 2.95 11.87 -21.29
C GLN A 43 4.45 11.63 -21.49
N PHE A 44 4.95 10.44 -21.13
CA PHE A 44 6.33 10.04 -21.32
C PHE A 44 6.57 9.24 -22.60
N ALA A 45 5.51 8.90 -23.33
CA ALA A 45 5.60 8.16 -24.58
C ALA A 45 5.64 9.13 -25.78
N ASP A 46 6.52 8.85 -26.74
CA ASP A 46 6.71 9.65 -27.94
C ASP A 46 6.40 8.81 -29.19
N PRO A 47 5.31 9.11 -29.92
CA PRO A 47 4.97 8.40 -31.15
C PRO A 47 6.07 8.44 -32.23
N ALA A 48 6.94 9.46 -32.21
CA ALA A 48 8.04 9.58 -33.17
C ALA A 48 9.17 8.57 -32.91
N ARG A 49 9.23 7.97 -31.71
CA ARG A 49 10.26 7.02 -31.27
C ARG A 49 9.85 5.55 -31.44
N GLY A 50 8.70 5.29 -32.07
CA GLY A 50 8.20 3.94 -32.37
C GLY A 50 6.87 3.64 -31.68
N SER A 51 6.57 2.35 -31.47
CA SER A 51 5.28 1.92 -30.93
C SER A 51 5.05 2.42 -29.50
N VAL A 52 4.03 3.26 -29.32
CA VAL A 52 3.59 3.78 -28.02
C VAL A 52 3.23 2.64 -27.06
N ALA A 53 2.61 1.56 -27.55
CA ALA A 53 2.24 0.42 -26.73
C ALA A 53 3.46 -0.27 -26.09
N VAL A 54 4.56 -0.40 -26.84
CA VAL A 54 5.81 -0.98 -26.32
C VAL A 54 6.45 -0.04 -25.30
N GLN A 55 6.47 1.27 -25.56
CA GLN A 55 7.01 2.26 -24.63
C GLN A 55 6.23 2.26 -23.30
N LEU A 56 4.90 2.19 -23.36
CA LEU A 56 4.03 2.09 -22.18
C LEU A 56 4.25 0.79 -21.40
N MET A 57 4.42 -0.34 -22.10
CA MET A 57 4.74 -1.62 -21.45
C MET A 57 6.09 -1.55 -20.71
N LEU A 58 7.12 -0.99 -21.36
CA LEU A 58 8.44 -0.76 -20.76
C LEU A 58 8.36 0.14 -19.52
N LEU A 59 7.66 1.27 -19.62
CA LEU A 59 7.51 2.21 -18.52
C LEU A 59 6.71 1.58 -17.36
N GLY A 60 5.71 0.75 -17.66
CA GLY A 60 4.98 -0.05 -16.68
C GLY A 60 5.88 -1.05 -15.95
N VAL A 61 6.77 -1.75 -16.66
CA VAL A 61 7.74 -2.68 -16.04
C VAL A 61 8.72 -1.93 -15.14
N VAL A 62 9.28 -0.81 -15.60
CA VAL A 62 10.18 0.04 -14.80
C VAL A 62 9.48 0.52 -13.53
N PHE A 63 8.25 1.00 -13.66
CA PHE A 63 7.44 1.39 -12.51
C PHE A 63 7.22 0.22 -11.55
N MET A 64 6.87 -0.97 -12.07
CA MET A 64 6.62 -2.13 -11.22
C MET A 64 7.88 -2.58 -10.46
N LEU A 65 9.05 -2.54 -11.10
CA LEU A 65 10.33 -2.80 -10.43
C LEU A 65 10.61 -1.76 -9.34
N ALA A 66 10.42 -0.47 -9.62
CA ALA A 66 10.61 0.59 -8.63
C ALA A 66 9.68 0.40 -7.43
N THR A 67 8.40 0.10 -7.65
CA THR A 67 7.45 -0.16 -6.56
C THR A 67 7.85 -1.39 -5.75
N LEU A 68 8.23 -2.49 -6.39
CA LEU A 68 8.67 -3.69 -5.69
C LEU A 68 9.89 -3.41 -4.81
N LEU A 69 10.85 -2.62 -5.31
CA LEU A 69 12.07 -2.30 -4.59
C LEU A 69 11.79 -1.39 -3.39
N VAL A 70 10.97 -0.34 -3.58
CA VAL A 70 10.58 0.59 -2.52
C VAL A 70 9.72 -0.10 -1.45
N PHE A 71 8.63 -0.77 -1.85
CA PHE A 71 7.77 -1.47 -0.91
C PHE A 71 8.43 -2.68 -0.28
N GLY A 72 9.29 -3.39 -1.03
CA GLY A 72 10.11 -4.48 -0.51
C GLY A 72 11.09 -4.00 0.55
N ALA A 73 11.79 -2.88 0.29
CA ALA A 73 12.65 -2.25 1.28
C ALA A 73 11.85 -1.88 2.54
N ILE A 74 10.72 -1.17 2.38
CA ILE A 74 9.83 -0.80 3.49
C ILE A 74 9.40 -2.05 4.27
N ALA A 75 8.98 -3.12 3.59
CA ALA A 75 8.58 -4.37 4.22
C ALA A 75 9.72 -5.00 5.04
N CYS A 76 10.91 -5.11 4.46
CA CYS A 76 12.10 -5.65 5.14
C CYS A 76 12.46 -4.82 6.38
N PHE A 77 12.48 -3.49 6.29
CA PHE A 77 12.75 -2.63 7.43
C PHE A 77 11.61 -2.65 8.45
N SER A 78 10.36 -2.80 8.02
CA SER A 78 9.19 -2.82 8.92
C SER A 78 9.17 -4.03 9.86
N GLY A 79 9.74 -5.17 9.46
CA GLY A 79 9.84 -6.36 10.32
C GLY A 79 10.74 -6.14 11.54
N GLY A 80 11.93 -5.56 11.32
CA GLY A 80 12.86 -5.23 12.39
C GLY A 80 12.42 -4.02 13.21
N PHE A 81 12.07 -2.92 12.52
CA PHE A 81 11.67 -1.67 13.16
C PHE A 81 10.33 -1.80 13.89
N GLY A 82 9.39 -2.56 13.33
CA GLY A 82 8.10 -2.87 13.94
C GLY A 82 8.25 -3.64 15.25
N ALA A 83 9.14 -4.64 15.31
CA ALA A 83 9.40 -5.38 16.54
C ALA A 83 10.04 -4.50 17.65
N LEU A 84 10.97 -3.62 17.28
CA LEU A 84 11.58 -2.64 18.18
C LEU A 84 10.56 -1.61 18.70
N LEU A 85 9.68 -1.13 17.82
CA LEU A 85 8.63 -0.16 18.16
C LEU A 85 7.55 -0.77 19.05
N GLN A 86 7.19 -2.04 18.80
CA GLN A 86 6.24 -2.82 19.61
C GLN A 86 6.76 -3.11 21.03
N ARG A 87 8.08 -3.21 21.23
CA ARG A 87 8.66 -3.40 22.56
C ARG A 87 8.66 -2.15 23.43
N SER A 88 8.45 -0.95 22.88
CA SER A 88 8.50 0.31 23.62
C SER A 88 7.12 0.99 23.71
N ALA A 89 6.51 0.92 24.89
CA ALA A 89 5.24 1.60 25.17
C ALA A 89 5.32 3.12 24.95
N ARG A 90 6.51 3.72 25.19
CA ARG A 90 6.76 5.14 24.93
C ARG A 90 6.73 5.45 23.44
N ALA A 91 7.31 4.58 22.61
CA ALA A 91 7.31 4.77 21.16
C ALA A 91 5.90 4.67 20.56
N GLN A 92 5.09 3.69 21.00
CA GLN A 92 3.68 3.59 20.62
C GLN A 92 2.87 4.82 21.04
N THR A 93 3.09 5.33 22.27
CA THR A 93 2.40 6.51 22.78
C THR A 93 2.73 7.76 21.95
N VAL A 94 4.01 7.94 21.59
CA VAL A 94 4.43 9.06 20.72
C VAL A 94 3.83 8.91 19.33
N LEU A 95 3.85 7.71 18.74
CA LEU A 95 3.27 7.47 17.42
C LEU A 95 1.77 7.78 17.40
N ASN A 96 1.02 7.33 18.41
CA ASN A 96 -0.41 7.62 18.56
C ASN A 96 -0.69 9.11 18.76
N ARG A 97 0.14 9.80 19.55
CA ARG A 97 -0.02 11.25 19.73
C ARG A 97 0.25 12.00 18.43
N VAL A 98 1.30 11.65 17.70
CA VAL A 98 1.61 12.27 16.40
C VAL A 98 0.49 12.00 15.40
N ALA A 99 0.03 10.75 15.28
CA ALA A 99 -1.09 10.40 14.40
C ALA A 99 -2.37 11.17 14.78
N GLY A 100 -2.70 11.22 16.07
CA GLY A 100 -3.83 12.00 16.58
C GLY A 100 -3.71 13.49 16.24
N LEU A 101 -2.51 14.07 16.36
CA LEU A 101 -2.26 15.48 16.06
C LEU A 101 -2.37 15.78 14.56
N VAL A 102 -1.90 14.86 13.70
CA VAL A 102 -2.08 14.93 12.25
C VAL A 102 -3.55 14.84 11.88
N PHE A 103 -4.31 13.88 12.45
CA PHE A 103 -5.74 13.78 12.19
C PHE A 103 -6.52 15.00 12.69
N LEU A 104 -6.16 15.54 13.84
CA LEU A 104 -6.77 16.78 14.34
C LEU A 104 -6.48 17.95 13.40
N GLY A 105 -5.23 18.09 12.94
CA GLY A 105 -4.84 19.10 11.96
C GLY A 105 -5.57 18.95 10.62
N LEU A 106 -5.73 17.72 10.13
CA LEU A 106 -6.51 17.42 8.93
C LEU A 106 -7.99 17.74 9.14
N ALA A 107 -8.58 17.39 10.29
CA ALA A 107 -9.97 17.70 10.61
C ALA A 107 -10.23 19.21 10.69
N VAL A 108 -9.32 19.97 11.31
CA VAL A 108 -9.37 21.43 11.32
C VAL A 108 -9.26 21.99 9.90
N ARG A 109 -8.32 21.48 9.10
CA ARG A 109 -8.18 21.88 7.70
C ARG A 109 -9.43 21.56 6.89
N LEU A 110 -10.08 20.43 7.13
CA LEU A 110 -11.31 20.04 6.44
C LEU A 110 -12.49 20.91 6.87
N ALA A 111 -12.61 21.20 8.16
CA ALA A 111 -13.65 22.08 8.71
C ALA A 111 -13.49 23.53 8.24
N THR A 112 -12.27 23.96 7.90
CA THR A 112 -11.96 25.30 7.39
C THR A 112 -11.81 25.35 5.86
N ALA A 113 -11.80 24.20 5.18
CA ALA A 113 -11.72 24.11 3.72
C ALA A 113 -13.05 24.47 3.03
N GLU A 114 -14.10 24.76 3.79
CA GLU A 114 -15.34 25.39 3.30
C GLU A 114 -15.16 26.92 3.28
N ARG A 115 -14.54 27.41 2.20
CA ARG A 115 -14.90 28.62 1.45
C ARG A 115 -14.13 28.68 0.13
#